data_AF-A0A933SB73-F1
#
_entry.id   AF-A0A933SB73-F1
#
_cell.length_a   1.000
_cell.length_b   1.000
_cell.length_c   1.000
_cell.angle_alpha   90.00
_cell.angle_beta   90.00
_cell.angle_gamma   90.00
#
_symmetry.space_group_name_H-M   'P 1'
#
loop_
_entity.id
_entity.type
_entity.pdbx_description
1 polymer ?
#
loop_
_entity_poly.entity_id
_entity_poly.type
_entity_poly.pdbx_seq_one_letter_code
_entity_poly.pdbx_strand_id
1 'polypeptide(L)'
;MATPRGTDVFRGPGARGTGGRRRAHLDASQFRQRRRGLESVDTRRERRLSCGLASCSRFPPCGAPGPPASVARPWPRPRRDADHRETLVPRIVAILGATGQVGRTMLALLEERAFPCDGVKLLASPSSAGRTLTFRGAEVPVEPVGPGAFDGCEFALFGVKNPIAQQWSGPAREAGATVIDNSSAYRYVDDVPLVVPEVNGALLAARPTLIANPNCSAAPVVLALAALRPLGTLKKLLVSTYQSVSGAGSAALDDLEAGVKAGWGGATPPRLADGRPPFAFNCIPHIDRFEDNGYTREEMKVVWETRKILGLPDLPVTVTAVRVPVRIGHSAAVHAWFDRPVSPDDARAAWAAFPGIEVQDDPAHLRYPLPLDVAGRDPVVVGRARVDLMEPNGLAFFYVSDNLRKGAALNAVQIAEACLAARKHS
;
A
#
# COMPACT_ATOMS: atom_id res chain seq x y z
N MET A 1 -54.41 46.32 16.57
CA MET A 1 -53.88 46.99 15.36
C MET A 1 -53.36 45.88 14.46
N ALA A 2 -54.20 45.24 13.64
CA ALA A 2 -54.60 45.65 12.29
C ALA A 2 -53.45 45.57 11.26
N THR A 3 -53.32 44.41 10.59
CA THR A 3 -53.00 44.30 9.15
C THR A 3 -54.10 45.02 8.34
N PRO A 4 -53.94 45.49 7.06
CA PRO A 4 -53.66 44.59 5.91
C PRO A 4 -53.23 45.19 4.52
N ARG A 5 -53.11 44.30 3.50
CA ARG A 5 -53.21 44.46 2.00
C ARG A 5 -52.05 45.20 1.28
N GLY A 6 -51.69 44.96 0.01
CA GLY A 6 -52.19 44.13 -1.11
C GLY A 6 -51.66 44.74 -2.45
N THR A 7 -51.08 43.94 -3.36
CA THR A 7 -51.50 43.65 -4.76
C THR A 7 -51.08 44.61 -5.89
N ASP A 8 -50.45 44.05 -6.95
CA ASP A 8 -50.84 44.09 -8.38
C ASP A 8 -49.86 43.18 -9.18
N VAL A 9 -50.22 42.10 -9.90
CA VAL A 9 -51.15 41.81 -11.00
C VAL A 9 -50.72 42.39 -12.36
N PHE A 10 -50.33 41.50 -13.29
CA PHE A 10 -50.72 41.61 -14.71
C PHE A 10 -50.95 40.20 -15.31
N ARG A 11 -52.09 40.06 -16.01
CA ARG A 11 -52.65 38.84 -16.63
C ARG A 11 -52.33 38.76 -18.13
N GLY A 12 -52.04 37.54 -18.61
CA GLY A 12 -52.61 36.83 -19.79
C GLY A 12 -52.56 37.46 -21.20
N PRO A 13 -52.86 36.71 -22.30
CA PRO A 13 -53.77 35.55 -22.35
C PRO A 13 -53.21 34.30 -23.10
N GLY A 14 -53.92 33.17 -22.96
CA GLY A 14 -53.53 31.87 -23.51
C GLY A 14 -54.23 31.46 -24.81
N ALA A 15 -53.95 30.23 -25.26
CA ALA A 15 -54.79 29.47 -26.19
C ALA A 15 -54.57 27.95 -26.01
N ARG A 16 -55.62 27.20 -26.35
CA ARG A 16 -55.92 25.79 -26.04
C ARG A 16 -55.23 24.82 -27.00
N GLY A 17 -55.06 23.57 -26.58
CA GLY A 17 -54.72 22.45 -27.47
C GLY A 17 -54.82 21.08 -26.81
N THR A 18 -55.87 20.35 -27.14
CA THR A 18 -56.17 18.95 -26.76
C THR A 18 -55.24 17.95 -27.47
N GLY A 19 -54.92 16.81 -26.84
CA GLY A 19 -54.60 15.59 -27.61
C GLY A 19 -53.70 14.55 -26.95
N GLY A 20 -54.27 13.37 -26.66
CA GLY A 20 -53.70 12.09 -27.14
C GLY A 20 -52.58 11.43 -26.33
N ARG A 21 -52.95 10.39 -25.57
CA ARG A 21 -52.06 9.28 -25.16
C ARG A 21 -51.41 8.63 -26.40
N ARG A 22 -50.09 8.41 -26.39
CA ARG A 22 -49.45 7.29 -27.10
C ARG A 22 -48.28 6.73 -26.28
N ARG A 23 -48.40 5.44 -25.94
CA ARG A 23 -47.29 4.57 -25.52
C ARG A 23 -46.45 4.28 -26.78
N ALA A 24 -45.14 4.47 -26.69
CA ALA A 24 -44.21 3.95 -27.69
C ALA A 24 -43.70 2.58 -27.21
N HIS A 25 -44.23 1.52 -27.82
CA HIS A 25 -43.52 0.25 -27.98
C HIS A 25 -42.41 0.47 -29.01
N LEU A 26 -41.18 0.08 -28.69
CA LEU A 26 -40.15 -0.15 -29.71
C LEU A 26 -39.73 -1.61 -29.68
N ASP A 27 -39.66 -2.11 -30.91
CA ASP A 27 -39.78 -3.48 -31.35
C ASP A 27 -38.42 -4.19 -31.38
N ALA A 28 -38.42 -5.45 -30.95
CA ALA A 28 -37.26 -6.33 -30.89
C ALA A 28 -37.10 -7.03 -32.24
N SER A 29 -36.59 -6.33 -33.26
CA SER A 29 -36.47 -6.92 -34.60
C SER A 29 -35.33 -6.36 -35.46
N GLN A 30 -34.17 -6.03 -34.87
CA GLN A 30 -32.95 -5.80 -35.66
C GLN A 30 -31.70 -6.23 -34.89
N PHE A 31 -31.33 -7.52 -34.95
CA PHE A 31 -29.93 -8.00 -34.86
C PHE A 31 -29.88 -9.52 -35.07
N ARG A 32 -30.24 -9.98 -36.27
CA ARG A 32 -29.88 -11.33 -36.76
C ARG A 32 -29.65 -11.27 -38.27
N GLN A 33 -28.39 -11.16 -38.67
CA GLN A 33 -27.88 -11.78 -39.90
C GLN A 33 -26.38 -11.57 -39.98
N ARG A 34 -25.61 -12.65 -39.80
CA ARG A 34 -24.40 -13.04 -40.56
C ARG A 34 -23.76 -14.27 -39.91
N ARG A 35 -24.24 -15.44 -40.32
CA ARG A 35 -23.48 -16.70 -40.30
C ARG A 35 -23.79 -17.43 -41.61
N ARG A 36 -22.72 -17.95 -42.23
CA ARG A 36 -22.55 -18.74 -43.48
C ARG A 36 -21.67 -17.95 -44.46
N GLY A 37 -20.58 -18.47 -45.01
CA GLY A 37 -20.12 -19.86 -45.10
C GLY A 37 -18.60 -19.98 -45.04
N LEU A 38 -18.18 -21.15 -44.57
CA LEU A 38 -16.91 -21.78 -44.87
C LEU A 38 -17.10 -22.55 -46.18
N GLU A 39 -16.23 -22.34 -47.15
CA GLU A 39 -15.84 -23.36 -48.12
C GLU A 39 -14.49 -22.97 -48.76
N SER A 40 -13.62 -23.97 -48.84
CA SER A 40 -12.28 -24.00 -49.40
C SER A 40 -12.22 -23.75 -50.90
N VAL A 41 -11.05 -23.36 -51.44
CA VAL A 41 -10.37 -24.00 -52.61
C VAL A 41 -9.07 -23.26 -53.00
N ASP A 42 -8.01 -24.06 -53.11
CA ASP A 42 -6.78 -24.06 -53.92
C ASP A 42 -5.71 -22.95 -54.04
N THR A 43 -4.50 -23.43 -53.72
CA THR A 43 -3.17 -23.41 -54.38
C THR A 43 -2.61 -22.26 -55.24
N ARG A 44 -1.31 -22.05 -54.96
CA ARG A 44 -0.19 -21.67 -55.85
C ARG A 44 -0.29 -20.31 -56.56
N ARG A 45 0.57 -19.38 -56.11
CA ARG A 45 1.49 -18.70 -57.02
C ARG A 45 2.73 -18.17 -56.32
N GLU A 46 3.85 -18.83 -56.60
CA GLU A 46 5.19 -18.32 -56.42
C GLU A 46 5.36 -17.01 -57.22
N ARG A 47 5.90 -15.98 -56.57
CA ARG A 47 6.76 -15.01 -57.25
C ARG A 47 7.98 -14.74 -56.38
N ARG A 48 9.09 -15.34 -56.83
CA ARG A 48 10.46 -14.91 -56.52
C ARG A 48 10.59 -13.45 -56.96
N LEU A 49 11.02 -12.58 -56.04
CA LEU A 49 11.80 -11.40 -56.40
C LEU A 49 13.11 -11.47 -55.63
N SER A 50 14.15 -11.38 -56.44
CA SER A 50 15.55 -11.66 -56.16
C SER A 50 16.19 -10.64 -55.23
N CYS A 51 17.14 -11.18 -54.47
CA CYS A 51 18.19 -10.53 -53.71
C CYS A 51 18.80 -9.30 -54.43
N GLY A 52 18.87 -8.18 -53.70
CA GLY A 52 19.78 -7.07 -53.96
C GLY A 52 20.55 -6.79 -52.68
N LEU A 53 21.72 -7.40 -52.56
CA LEU A 53 22.71 -7.12 -51.52
C LEU A 53 23.34 -5.74 -51.77
N ALA A 54 23.13 -4.80 -50.86
CA ALA A 54 24.00 -3.65 -50.69
C ALA A 54 24.02 -3.23 -49.20
N SER A 55 25.13 -3.56 -48.55
CA SER A 55 25.72 -2.96 -47.35
C SER A 55 24.81 -2.20 -46.38
N CYS A 56 24.44 -2.85 -45.26
CA CYS A 56 24.17 -2.14 -44.02
C CYS A 56 24.75 -2.95 -42.84
N SER A 57 26.08 -3.04 -42.81
CA SER A 57 26.84 -3.48 -41.65
C SER A 57 26.87 -2.36 -40.61
N ARG A 58 25.96 -2.40 -39.63
CA ARG A 58 26.09 -1.84 -38.26
C ARG A 58 24.75 -1.96 -37.52
N PHE A 59 24.39 -3.17 -37.12
CA PHE A 59 23.57 -3.38 -35.93
C PHE A 59 24.44 -4.12 -34.92
N PRO A 60 24.56 -3.65 -33.66
CA PRO A 60 25.17 -4.48 -32.63
C PRO A 60 24.31 -5.73 -32.43
N PRO A 61 24.90 -6.89 -32.10
CA PRO A 61 24.14 -8.08 -31.78
C PRO A 61 23.19 -7.78 -30.62
N CYS A 62 21.98 -8.36 -30.69
CA CYS A 62 20.98 -8.31 -29.64
C CYS A 62 21.65 -8.46 -28.27
N GLY A 63 21.40 -7.46 -27.42
CA GLY A 63 22.03 -7.30 -26.12
C GLY A 63 21.95 -8.58 -25.28
N ALA A 64 23.01 -8.77 -24.49
CA ALA A 64 23.08 -9.75 -23.43
C ALA A 64 21.76 -9.81 -22.62
N PRO A 65 21.41 -10.97 -22.04
CA PRO A 65 20.30 -11.03 -21.09
C PRO A 65 20.48 -9.92 -20.05
N GLY A 66 19.44 -9.11 -19.85
CA GLY A 66 19.43 -8.08 -18.81
C GLY A 66 19.82 -8.71 -17.46
N PRO A 67 20.34 -7.91 -16.51
CA PRO A 67 20.75 -8.45 -15.22
C PRO A 67 19.59 -9.26 -14.61
N PRO A 68 19.83 -10.47 -14.08
CA PRO A 68 18.80 -11.23 -13.41
C PRO A 68 18.20 -10.38 -12.28
N ALA A 69 16.89 -10.53 -12.02
CA ALA A 69 16.24 -9.90 -10.87
C ALA A 69 17.15 -10.07 -9.64
N SER A 70 17.49 -8.95 -9.01
CA SER A 70 18.37 -8.97 -7.85
C SER A 70 17.59 -9.56 -6.69
N VAL A 71 18.11 -10.57 -6.00
CA VAL A 71 17.51 -10.99 -4.72
C VAL A 71 17.66 -9.85 -3.73
N ALA A 72 16.55 -9.39 -3.12
CA ALA A 72 16.61 -8.33 -2.13
C ALA A 72 17.59 -8.68 -1.00
N ARG A 73 18.39 -7.70 -0.58
CA ARG A 73 19.19 -7.85 0.63
C ARG A 73 18.23 -7.94 1.83
N PRO A 74 18.22 -9.04 2.59
CA PRO A 74 17.27 -9.22 3.67
C PRO A 74 17.60 -8.28 4.83
N TRP A 75 16.55 -7.81 5.52
CA TRP A 75 16.71 -7.12 6.79
C TRP A 75 17.35 -8.05 7.84
N PRO A 76 18.36 -7.58 8.61
CA PRO A 76 19.00 -8.38 9.66
C PRO A 76 17.98 -8.90 10.68
N ARG A 77 18.07 -10.19 11.03
CA ARG A 77 17.20 -10.81 12.03
C ARG A 77 17.95 -10.97 13.35
N PRO A 78 17.45 -10.46 14.48
CA PRO A 78 18.06 -10.73 15.77
C PRO A 78 17.95 -12.23 16.08
N ARG A 79 19.06 -12.86 16.45
CA ARG A 79 19.07 -14.25 16.90
C ARG A 79 18.56 -14.34 18.34
N ARG A 80 17.94 -15.47 18.67
CA ARG A 80 17.65 -15.87 20.06
C ARG A 80 18.98 -16.27 20.70
N ASP A 81 19.70 -15.28 21.24
CA ASP A 81 21.02 -15.50 21.84
C ASP A 81 20.92 -16.14 23.22
N ALA A 82 22.04 -16.71 23.68
CA ALA A 82 22.18 -17.26 25.03
C ALA A 82 21.92 -16.21 26.13
N ASP A 83 22.23 -14.93 25.88
CA ASP A 83 21.93 -13.79 26.78
C ASP A 83 20.43 -13.65 27.12
N HIS A 84 19.53 -14.07 26.23
CA HIS A 84 18.09 -14.05 26.54
C HIS A 84 17.76 -15.00 27.72
N ARG A 85 18.58 -16.04 27.95
CA ARG A 85 18.43 -16.91 29.12
C ARG A 85 18.99 -16.31 30.41
N GLU A 86 19.82 -15.26 30.33
CA GLU A 86 20.34 -14.57 31.52
C GLU A 86 19.34 -13.56 32.12
N THR A 87 18.44 -13.01 31.30
CA THR A 87 17.29 -12.25 31.80
C THR A 87 16.20 -13.20 32.29
N LEU A 88 15.96 -13.25 33.61
CA LEU A 88 14.93 -14.07 34.26
C LEU A 88 13.47 -13.71 33.90
N VAL A 89 13.25 -12.69 33.07
CA VAL A 89 11.92 -12.19 32.69
C VAL A 89 11.59 -12.66 31.26
N PRO A 90 10.47 -13.38 31.04
CA PRO A 90 10.09 -13.86 29.71
C PRO A 90 9.73 -12.70 28.78
N ARG A 91 10.18 -12.77 27.51
CA ARG A 91 9.82 -11.80 26.48
C ARG A 91 8.45 -12.13 25.90
N ILE A 92 7.43 -11.42 26.36
CA ILE A 92 6.07 -11.51 25.81
C ILE A 92 5.81 -10.36 24.83
N VAL A 93 5.22 -10.68 23.68
CA VAL A 93 4.78 -9.68 22.69
C VAL A 93 3.25 -9.66 22.65
N ALA A 94 2.65 -8.53 23.01
CA ALA A 94 1.22 -8.31 22.85
C ALA A 94 0.89 -7.86 21.42
N ILE A 95 -0.17 -8.42 20.83
CA ILE A 95 -0.74 -7.93 19.56
C ILE A 95 -2.16 -7.45 19.84
N LEU A 96 -2.37 -6.14 19.82
CA LEU A 96 -3.69 -5.53 19.92
C LEU A 96 -4.32 -5.43 18.53
N GLY A 97 -5.50 -6.01 18.35
CA GLY A 97 -6.13 -6.17 17.03
C GLY A 97 -5.71 -7.47 16.33
N ALA A 98 -5.38 -8.52 17.09
CA ALA A 98 -4.87 -9.79 16.58
C ALA A 98 -5.78 -10.47 15.53
N THR A 99 -7.10 -10.20 15.56
CA THR A 99 -8.07 -10.77 14.61
C THR A 99 -8.21 -9.98 13.30
N GLY A 100 -7.61 -8.79 13.20
CA GLY A 100 -7.57 -8.00 11.96
C GLY A 100 -6.52 -8.53 10.98
N GLN A 101 -6.55 -8.09 9.72
CA GLN A 101 -5.56 -8.52 8.72
C GLN A 101 -4.13 -8.17 9.12
N VAL A 102 -3.90 -6.94 9.59
CA VAL A 102 -2.58 -6.50 10.03
C VAL A 102 -2.12 -7.30 11.26
N GLY A 103 -2.98 -7.50 12.27
CA GLY A 103 -2.65 -8.28 13.46
C GLY A 103 -2.32 -9.74 13.16
N ARG A 104 -3.09 -10.39 12.28
CA ARG A 104 -2.78 -11.75 11.78
C ARG A 104 -1.46 -11.80 11.03
N THR A 105 -1.17 -10.78 10.22
CA THR A 105 0.09 -10.67 9.49
C THR A 105 1.26 -10.45 10.45
N MET A 106 1.10 -9.64 11.50
CA MET A 106 2.09 -9.48 12.56
C MET A 106 2.39 -10.81 13.25
N LEU A 107 1.34 -11.57 13.62
CA LEU A 107 1.48 -12.89 14.24
C LEU A 107 2.26 -13.86 13.35
N ALA A 108 1.88 -13.96 12.07
CA ALA A 108 2.57 -14.79 11.09
C ALA A 108 4.04 -14.38 10.93
N LEU A 109 4.31 -13.07 10.85
CA LEU A 109 5.67 -12.55 10.72
C LEU A 109 6.55 -12.83 11.95
N LEU A 110 6.01 -12.75 13.17
CA LEU A 110 6.76 -13.14 14.37
C LEU A 110 7.22 -14.61 14.30
N GLU A 111 6.41 -15.47 13.70
CA GLU A 111 6.73 -16.89 13.49
C GLU A 111 7.70 -17.10 12.32
N GLU A 112 7.37 -16.62 11.12
CA GLU A 112 8.18 -16.73 9.90
C GLU A 112 9.60 -16.17 10.05
N ARG A 113 9.74 -15.14 10.89
CA ARG A 113 11.02 -14.47 11.15
C ARG A 113 11.75 -15.03 12.37
N ALA A 114 11.16 -16.00 13.05
CA ALA A 114 11.66 -16.55 14.31
C ALA A 114 11.98 -15.45 15.33
N PHE A 115 11.08 -14.47 15.47
CA PHE A 115 11.26 -13.35 16.38
C PHE A 115 11.58 -13.86 17.80
N PRO A 116 12.59 -13.32 18.49
CA PRO A 116 13.12 -13.93 19.71
C PRO A 116 12.25 -13.65 20.94
N CYS A 117 10.96 -14.00 20.91
CA CYS A 117 10.03 -13.96 22.05
C CYS A 117 9.76 -15.37 22.61
N ASP A 118 9.37 -15.42 23.88
CA ASP A 118 8.96 -16.64 24.59
C ASP A 118 7.47 -16.94 24.42
N GLY A 119 6.66 -15.91 24.18
CA GLY A 119 5.22 -16.06 23.93
C GLY A 119 4.59 -14.80 23.34
N VAL A 120 3.31 -14.94 22.99
CA VAL A 120 2.48 -13.84 22.49
C VAL A 120 1.20 -13.73 23.31
N LYS A 121 0.72 -12.50 23.47
CA LYS A 121 -0.62 -12.22 24.02
C LYS A 121 -1.49 -11.62 22.94
N LEU A 122 -2.58 -12.30 22.60
CA LEU A 122 -3.45 -11.92 21.48
C LEU A 122 -4.65 -11.17 22.00
N LEU A 123 -4.69 -9.86 21.74
CA LEU A 123 -5.72 -8.97 22.27
C LEU A 123 -6.64 -8.49 21.15
N ALA A 124 -7.94 -8.46 21.41
CA ALA A 124 -8.95 -7.95 20.49
C ALA A 124 -10.13 -7.30 21.22
N SER A 125 -11.16 -6.90 20.46
CA SER A 125 -12.42 -6.44 21.05
C SER A 125 -13.15 -7.59 21.77
N PRO A 126 -14.06 -7.29 22.72
CA PRO A 126 -14.87 -8.31 23.38
C PRO A 126 -15.62 -9.23 22.41
N SER A 127 -16.08 -8.70 21.28
CA SER A 127 -16.75 -9.48 20.22
C SER A 127 -15.86 -10.50 19.49
N SER A 128 -14.55 -10.39 19.66
CA SER A 128 -13.56 -11.32 19.10
C SER A 128 -12.97 -12.28 20.15
N ALA A 129 -13.32 -12.10 21.43
CA ALA A 129 -12.82 -12.93 22.52
C ALA A 129 -13.29 -14.39 22.37
N GLY A 130 -12.45 -15.33 22.80
CA GLY A 130 -12.74 -16.77 22.76
C GLY A 130 -12.42 -17.45 21.42
N ARG A 131 -11.96 -16.70 20.42
CA ARG A 131 -11.31 -17.30 19.24
C ARG A 131 -9.91 -17.77 19.61
N THR A 132 -9.41 -18.77 18.92
CA THR A 132 -7.99 -19.18 18.98
C THR A 132 -7.27 -18.81 17.70
N LEU A 133 -5.99 -18.45 17.80
CA LEU A 133 -5.08 -18.33 16.67
C LEU A 133 -3.85 -19.20 16.95
N THR A 134 -3.25 -19.75 15.91
CA THR A 134 -2.06 -20.59 16.05
C THR A 134 -0.80 -19.73 16.06
N PHE A 135 0.13 -20.03 16.96
CA PHE A 135 1.48 -19.47 16.98
C PHE A 135 2.47 -20.58 17.32
N ARG A 136 3.44 -20.84 16.43
CA ARG A 136 4.46 -21.90 16.60
C ARG A 136 3.85 -23.28 16.93
N GLY A 137 2.76 -23.61 16.24
CA GLY A 137 2.04 -24.88 16.41
C GLY A 137 1.17 -24.99 17.67
N ALA A 138 1.18 -23.99 18.56
CA ALA A 138 0.30 -23.95 19.73
C ALA A 138 -0.94 -23.08 19.46
N GLU A 139 -2.10 -23.48 19.97
CA GLU A 139 -3.29 -22.63 19.98
C GLU A 139 -3.18 -21.59 21.10
N VAL A 140 -3.30 -20.31 20.74
CA VAL A 140 -3.27 -19.18 21.66
C VAL A 140 -4.65 -18.52 21.68
N PRO A 141 -5.30 -18.40 22.84
CA PRO A 141 -6.59 -17.75 22.94
C PRO A 141 -6.48 -16.25 22.66
N VAL A 142 -7.50 -15.70 22.01
CA VAL A 142 -7.70 -14.26 21.84
C VAL A 142 -8.49 -13.74 23.03
N GLU A 143 -7.87 -12.84 23.77
CA GLU A 143 -8.42 -12.22 24.96
C GLU A 143 -9.02 -10.83 24.64
N PRO A 144 -10.08 -10.41 25.36
CA PRO A 144 -10.52 -9.02 25.29
C PRO A 144 -9.46 -8.10 25.88
N VAL A 145 -9.19 -6.97 25.24
CA VAL A 145 -8.34 -5.93 25.83
C VAL A 145 -9.02 -5.32 27.06
N GLY A 146 -8.27 -5.20 28.17
CA GLY A 146 -8.77 -4.78 29.48
C GLY A 146 -7.65 -4.31 30.41
N PRO A 147 -7.97 -3.91 31.66
CA PRO A 147 -6.95 -3.60 32.67
C PRO A 147 -5.96 -4.77 32.85
N GLY A 148 -4.67 -4.47 32.97
CA GLY A 148 -3.61 -5.48 33.09
C GLY A 148 -3.34 -6.29 31.80
N ALA A 149 -3.97 -5.92 30.67
CA ALA A 149 -3.78 -6.64 29.41
C ALA A 149 -2.32 -6.64 28.92
N PHE A 150 -1.50 -5.69 29.35
CA PHE A 150 -0.10 -5.54 28.93
C PHE A 150 0.93 -5.92 29.99
N ASP A 151 0.50 -6.46 31.13
CA ASP A 151 1.41 -6.82 32.23
C ASP A 151 2.42 -7.87 31.75
N GLY A 152 3.70 -7.62 32.04
CA GLY A 152 4.80 -8.49 31.62
C GLY A 152 5.11 -8.49 30.11
N CYS A 153 4.47 -7.63 29.32
CA CYS A 153 4.75 -7.50 27.89
C CYS A 153 5.94 -6.59 27.64
N GLU A 154 6.90 -7.04 26.83
CA GLU A 154 8.04 -6.22 26.42
C GLU A 154 7.69 -5.30 25.25
N PHE A 155 6.90 -5.81 24.30
CA PHE A 155 6.41 -5.06 23.15
C PHE A 155 4.89 -5.18 23.06
N ALA A 156 4.26 -4.10 22.61
CA ALA A 156 2.85 -4.10 22.25
C ALA A 156 2.69 -3.58 20.81
N LEU A 157 2.35 -4.49 19.89
CA LEU A 157 2.13 -4.20 18.47
C LEU A 157 0.66 -3.87 18.26
N PHE A 158 0.35 -2.64 17.86
CA PHE A 158 -1.03 -2.20 17.70
C PHE A 158 -1.44 -2.21 16.23
N GLY A 159 -2.37 -3.10 15.88
CA GLY A 159 -3.03 -3.22 14.58
C GLY A 159 -4.47 -2.72 14.60
N VAL A 160 -4.74 -1.62 15.32
CA VAL A 160 -6.10 -1.09 15.59
C VAL A 160 -6.30 0.32 15.03
N LYS A 161 -7.55 0.81 15.08
CA LYS A 161 -7.91 2.19 14.69
C LYS A 161 -7.51 3.20 15.77
N ASN A 162 -7.35 4.46 15.38
CA ASN A 162 -6.85 5.55 16.23
C ASN A 162 -7.50 5.63 17.63
N PRO A 163 -8.84 5.55 17.80
CA PRO A 163 -9.42 5.67 19.15
C PRO A 163 -8.96 4.57 20.12
N ILE A 164 -8.83 3.34 19.61
CA ILE A 164 -8.37 2.20 20.42
C ILE A 164 -6.87 2.31 20.70
N ALA A 165 -6.08 2.75 19.72
CA ALA A 165 -4.66 3.02 19.92
C ALA A 165 -4.45 4.11 21.00
N GLN A 166 -5.25 5.18 20.96
CA GLN A 166 -5.21 6.27 21.93
C GLN A 166 -5.60 5.82 23.34
N GLN A 167 -6.62 4.97 23.43
CA GLN A 167 -7.09 4.44 24.70
C GLN A 167 -6.05 3.54 25.38
N TRP A 168 -5.31 2.72 24.62
CA TRP A 168 -4.48 1.65 25.18
C TRP A 168 -2.97 1.90 25.13
N SER A 169 -2.49 2.93 24.44
CA SER A 169 -1.06 3.23 24.39
C SER A 169 -0.50 3.64 25.75
N GLY A 170 -1.22 4.46 26.52
CA GLY A 170 -0.86 4.87 27.88
C GLY A 170 -0.76 3.66 28.82
N PRO A 171 -1.84 2.88 28.99
CA PRO A 171 -1.82 1.68 29.82
C PRO A 171 -0.72 0.66 29.44
N ALA A 172 -0.46 0.46 28.14
CA ALA A 172 0.61 -0.43 27.71
C ALA A 172 2.01 0.08 28.10
N ARG A 173 2.24 1.41 27.97
CA ARG A 173 3.51 2.05 28.39
C ARG A 173 3.70 2.03 29.90
N GLU A 174 2.64 2.28 30.66
CA GLU A 174 2.63 2.21 32.12
C GLU A 174 2.95 0.80 32.63
N ALA A 175 2.52 -0.23 31.91
CA ALA A 175 2.89 -1.63 32.16
C ALA A 175 4.34 -1.98 31.74
N GLY A 176 5.10 -1.03 31.19
CA GLY A 176 6.50 -1.19 30.78
C GLY A 176 6.71 -1.66 29.33
N ALA A 177 5.65 -1.86 28.55
CA ALA A 177 5.78 -2.29 27.16
C ALA A 177 6.22 -1.13 26.25
N THR A 178 7.09 -1.44 25.29
CA THR A 178 7.36 -0.54 24.15
C THR A 178 6.23 -0.69 23.13
N VAL A 179 5.46 0.36 22.91
CA VAL A 179 4.32 0.38 22.00
C VAL A 179 4.78 0.72 20.58
N ILE A 180 4.38 -0.10 19.60
CA ILE A 180 4.59 0.16 18.17
C ILE A 180 3.21 0.28 17.52
N ASP A 181 2.81 1.52 17.22
CA ASP A 181 1.47 1.85 16.75
C ASP A 181 1.36 1.92 15.24
N ASN A 182 0.54 1.05 14.64
CA ASN A 182 0.23 1.08 13.20
C ASN A 182 -0.86 2.08 12.83
N SER A 183 -1.58 2.65 13.80
CA SER A 183 -2.58 3.67 13.54
C SER A 183 -1.94 4.99 13.11
N SER A 184 -2.77 5.98 12.73
CA SER A 184 -2.26 7.33 12.44
C SER A 184 -2.31 8.26 13.66
N ALA A 185 -2.65 7.75 14.85
CA ALA A 185 -2.88 8.55 16.05
C ALA A 185 -1.64 9.35 16.48
N TYR A 186 -0.45 8.74 16.34
CA TYR A 186 0.79 9.30 16.87
C TYR A 186 1.83 9.72 15.81
N ARG A 187 1.58 9.46 14.53
CA ARG A 187 2.56 9.70 13.45
C ARG A 187 3.03 11.16 13.36
N TYR A 188 2.18 12.09 13.76
CA TYR A 188 2.41 13.54 13.66
C TYR A 188 2.59 14.22 15.02
N VAL A 189 2.74 13.44 16.09
CA VAL A 189 3.12 14.00 17.39
C VAL A 189 4.64 14.17 17.39
N ASP A 190 5.12 15.34 17.80
CA ASP A 190 6.51 15.74 17.64
C ASP A 190 7.49 14.88 18.43
N ASP A 191 7.13 14.46 19.64
CA ASP A 191 7.94 13.62 20.52
C ASP A 191 7.82 12.12 20.22
N VAL A 192 6.95 11.71 19.29
CA VAL A 192 6.81 10.32 18.86
C VAL A 192 7.58 10.08 17.57
N PRO A 193 8.61 9.20 17.56
CA PRO A 193 9.35 8.88 16.36
C PRO A 193 8.48 8.08 15.38
N LEU A 194 8.54 8.48 14.10
CA LEU A 194 7.92 7.77 12.98
C LEU A 194 9.00 7.03 12.21
N VAL A 195 9.01 5.69 12.28
CA VAL A 195 10.23 4.91 11.97
C VAL A 195 10.03 3.96 10.78
N VAL A 196 10.96 4.03 9.83
CA VAL A 196 11.27 2.95 8.88
C VAL A 196 12.70 2.51 9.21
N PRO A 197 12.91 1.30 9.77
CA PRO A 197 14.20 0.90 10.33
C PRO A 197 15.39 1.07 9.38
N GLU A 198 15.21 0.78 8.09
CA GLU A 198 16.24 0.93 7.05
C GLU A 198 16.63 2.40 6.76
N VAL A 199 15.76 3.37 7.10
CA VAL A 199 15.90 4.77 6.70
C VAL A 199 16.33 5.65 7.87
N ASN A 200 15.60 5.55 8.99
CA ASN A 200 15.81 6.40 10.16
C ASN A 200 15.79 5.60 11.47
N GLY A 201 16.20 4.32 11.43
CA GLY A 201 16.28 3.44 12.61
C GLY A 201 17.18 3.96 13.74
N ALA A 202 18.10 4.89 13.45
CA ALA A 202 18.91 5.57 14.46
C ALA A 202 18.08 6.27 15.55
N LEU A 203 16.84 6.68 15.25
CA LEU A 203 15.91 7.27 16.24
C LEU A 203 15.58 6.30 17.40
N LEU A 204 15.75 5.00 17.21
CA LEU A 204 15.48 3.99 18.23
C LEU A 204 16.57 3.93 19.32
N ALA A 205 17.73 4.56 19.11
CA ALA A 205 18.79 4.63 20.12
C ALA A 205 18.35 5.36 21.39
N ALA A 206 17.37 6.28 21.29
CA ALA A 206 16.76 6.97 22.43
C ALA A 206 15.83 6.08 23.27
N ARG A 207 15.64 4.79 22.88
CA ARG A 207 14.75 3.82 23.53
C ARG A 207 13.33 4.38 23.79
N PRO A 208 12.65 4.92 22.76
CA PRO A 208 11.31 5.47 22.89
C PRO A 208 10.33 4.38 23.37
N THR A 209 9.44 4.73 24.30
CA THR A 209 8.40 3.81 24.80
C THR A 209 7.16 3.76 23.90
N LEU A 210 7.04 4.69 22.96
CA LEU A 210 6.00 4.74 21.93
C LEU A 210 6.64 5.09 20.60
N ILE A 211 6.38 4.28 19.58
CA ILE A 211 6.91 4.44 18.22
C ILE A 211 5.74 4.36 17.25
N ALA A 212 5.67 5.29 16.32
CA ALA A 212 4.67 5.26 15.26
C ALA A 212 5.21 4.50 14.04
N ASN A 213 4.40 3.59 13.52
CA ASN A 213 4.63 2.87 12.27
C ASN A 213 3.92 3.63 11.11
N PRO A 214 4.59 3.82 9.97
CA PRO A 214 4.05 4.61 8.85
C PRO A 214 2.89 3.96 8.12
N ASN A 215 2.27 4.75 7.24
CA ASN A 215 1.25 4.36 6.29
C ASN A 215 1.81 3.36 5.26
N CYS A 216 0.95 2.45 4.79
CA CYS A 216 1.31 1.40 3.85
C CYS A 216 1.72 1.88 2.45
N SER A 217 1.35 3.11 2.09
CA SER A 217 1.79 3.80 0.88
C SER A 217 3.05 4.62 1.13
N ALA A 218 3.21 5.20 2.32
CA ALA A 218 4.35 6.05 2.65
C ALA A 218 5.64 5.23 2.85
N ALA A 219 5.58 4.11 3.58
CA ALA A 219 6.76 3.31 3.90
C ALA A 219 7.53 2.84 2.64
N PRO A 220 6.88 2.29 1.61
CA PRO A 220 7.57 1.87 0.39
C PRO A 220 8.17 3.04 -0.42
N VAL A 221 7.45 4.17 -0.52
CA VAL A 221 7.95 5.39 -1.19
C VAL A 221 9.23 5.86 -0.51
N VAL A 222 9.20 5.99 0.81
CA VAL A 222 10.33 6.50 1.57
C VAL A 222 11.53 5.55 1.52
N LEU A 223 11.30 4.23 1.56
CA LEU A 223 12.35 3.23 1.39
C LEU A 223 13.05 3.39 0.02
N ALA A 224 12.26 3.46 -1.06
CA ALA A 224 12.78 3.63 -2.42
C ALA A 224 13.55 4.94 -2.60
N LEU A 225 13.08 6.05 -2.01
CA LEU A 225 13.75 7.35 -2.06
C LEU A 225 15.01 7.40 -1.19
N ALA A 226 14.99 6.76 -0.02
CA ALA A 226 16.14 6.73 0.88
C ALA A 226 17.36 6.06 0.24
N ALA A 227 17.14 5.00 -0.55
CA ALA A 227 18.19 4.34 -1.32
C ALA A 227 18.89 5.26 -2.32
N LEU A 228 18.20 6.28 -2.83
CA LEU A 228 18.72 7.21 -3.84
C LEU A 228 19.49 8.41 -3.25
N ARG A 229 19.48 8.58 -1.92
CA ARG A 229 20.16 9.70 -1.24
C ARG A 229 21.63 9.91 -1.67
N PRO A 230 22.45 8.86 -1.88
CA PRO A 230 23.83 9.05 -2.32
C PRO A 230 23.96 9.66 -3.72
N LEU A 231 22.91 9.57 -4.55
CA LEU A 231 22.95 10.00 -5.95
C LEU A 231 22.60 11.49 -6.13
N GLY A 232 21.89 12.09 -5.18
CA GLY A 232 21.53 13.50 -5.23
C GLY A 232 20.55 13.94 -4.14
N THR A 233 20.42 15.25 -3.96
CA THR A 233 19.47 15.83 -3.02
C THR A 233 18.08 15.87 -3.65
N LEU A 234 17.09 15.21 -3.04
CA LEU A 234 15.69 15.26 -3.51
C LEU A 234 15.14 16.70 -3.38
N LYS A 235 14.55 17.22 -4.46
CA LYS A 235 14.02 18.59 -4.57
C LYS A 235 12.51 18.66 -4.64
N LYS A 236 11.85 17.68 -5.24
CA LYS A 236 10.38 17.57 -5.30
C LYS A 236 9.96 16.16 -5.68
N LEU A 237 8.71 15.83 -5.37
CA LEU A 237 8.16 14.49 -5.53
C LEU A 237 6.72 14.54 -6.02
N LEU A 238 6.40 13.71 -7.00
CA LEU A 238 5.02 13.42 -7.44
C LEU A 238 4.78 11.92 -7.33
N VAL A 239 3.68 11.53 -6.70
CA VAL A 239 3.29 10.13 -6.52
C VAL A 239 1.83 9.91 -6.94
N SER A 240 1.60 8.93 -7.79
CA SER A 240 0.25 8.44 -8.09
C SER A 240 0.14 6.99 -7.63
N THR A 241 -0.68 6.74 -6.60
CA THR A 241 -0.82 5.41 -6.00
C THR A 241 -1.96 4.63 -6.65
N TYR A 242 -1.76 3.31 -6.71
CA TYR A 242 -2.73 2.32 -7.15
C TYR A 242 -2.85 1.31 -6.00
N GLN A 243 -3.68 1.66 -5.03
CA GLN A 243 -3.79 0.94 -3.77
C GLN A 243 -4.79 -0.22 -3.88
N SER A 244 -4.36 -1.39 -3.45
CA SER A 244 -5.18 -2.60 -3.29
C SER A 244 -6.30 -2.43 -2.26
N VAL A 245 -7.34 -3.25 -2.36
CA VAL A 245 -8.54 -3.22 -1.51
C VAL A 245 -8.29 -3.73 -0.09
N SER A 246 -7.32 -4.64 0.12
CA SER A 246 -6.94 -5.13 1.45
C SER A 246 -6.59 -4.02 2.46
N GLY A 247 -6.12 -2.85 2.00
CA GLY A 247 -5.87 -1.70 2.87
C GLY A 247 -7.12 -1.13 3.55
N ALA A 248 -8.31 -1.45 3.06
CA ALA A 248 -9.60 -1.10 3.67
C ALA A 248 -10.16 -2.21 4.59
N GLY A 249 -9.45 -3.33 4.76
CA GLY A 249 -9.84 -4.44 5.63
C GLY A 249 -10.61 -5.57 4.94
N SER A 250 -10.99 -6.59 5.70
CA SER A 250 -11.54 -7.85 5.15
C SER A 250 -12.89 -7.67 4.49
N ALA A 251 -13.80 -6.90 5.11
CA ALA A 251 -15.10 -6.61 4.52
C ALA A 251 -14.98 -5.96 3.13
N ALA A 252 -13.97 -5.12 2.90
CA ALA A 252 -13.75 -4.51 1.59
C ALA A 252 -13.28 -5.53 0.54
N LEU A 253 -12.53 -6.57 0.95
CA LEU A 253 -12.18 -7.68 0.04
C LEU A 253 -13.43 -8.50 -0.31
N ASP A 254 -14.29 -8.76 0.66
CA ASP A 254 -15.58 -9.43 0.43
C ASP A 254 -16.46 -8.61 -0.54
N ASP A 255 -16.51 -7.30 -0.37
CA ASP A 255 -17.19 -6.35 -1.28
C ASP A 255 -16.62 -6.39 -2.70
N LEU A 256 -15.28 -6.43 -2.83
CA LEU A 256 -14.62 -6.57 -4.13
C LEU A 256 -15.03 -7.89 -4.80
N GLU A 257 -14.97 -9.01 -4.08
CA GLU A 257 -15.30 -10.34 -4.61
C GLU A 257 -16.78 -10.44 -5.00
N ALA A 258 -17.68 -9.91 -4.16
CA ALA A 258 -19.11 -9.83 -4.47
C ALA A 258 -19.36 -8.96 -5.70
N GLY A 259 -18.70 -7.80 -5.81
CA GLY A 259 -18.81 -6.92 -6.96
C GLY A 259 -18.30 -7.55 -8.26
N VAL A 260 -17.18 -8.28 -8.21
CA VAL A 260 -16.65 -9.01 -9.37
C VAL A 260 -17.64 -10.07 -9.85
N LYS A 261 -18.23 -10.84 -8.91
CA LYS A 261 -19.27 -11.83 -9.22
C LYS A 261 -20.52 -11.18 -9.81
N ALA A 262 -20.98 -10.07 -9.24
CA ALA A 262 -22.16 -9.35 -9.71
C ALA A 262 -21.98 -8.74 -11.10
N GLY A 263 -20.76 -8.27 -11.43
CA GLY A 263 -20.44 -7.74 -12.75
C GLY A 263 -20.06 -8.81 -13.78
N TRP A 264 -19.96 -10.08 -13.38
CA TRP A 264 -19.59 -11.20 -14.24
C TRP A 264 -20.68 -11.43 -15.30
N GLY A 265 -20.49 -10.86 -16.49
CA GLY A 265 -21.52 -10.80 -17.54
C GLY A 265 -21.73 -9.41 -18.14
N GLY A 266 -20.98 -8.40 -17.68
CA GLY A 266 -21.05 -7.03 -18.21
C GLY A 266 -22.07 -6.13 -17.51
N ALA A 267 -22.70 -6.63 -16.44
CA ALA A 267 -23.52 -5.80 -15.57
C ALA A 267 -22.63 -4.83 -14.76
N THR A 268 -23.14 -3.62 -14.50
CA THR A 268 -22.46 -2.69 -13.60
C THR A 268 -22.56 -3.21 -12.16
N PRO A 269 -21.44 -3.40 -11.44
CA PRO A 269 -21.49 -3.80 -10.04
C PRO A 269 -22.27 -2.78 -9.20
N PRO A 270 -23.07 -3.22 -8.21
CA PRO A 270 -23.83 -2.32 -7.36
C PRO A 270 -22.91 -1.49 -6.47
N ARG A 271 -23.38 -0.33 -6.00
CA ARG A 271 -22.71 0.43 -4.94
C ARG A 271 -22.61 -0.42 -3.66
N LEU A 272 -21.60 -0.10 -2.84
CA LEU A 272 -21.43 -0.73 -1.53
C LEU A 272 -22.61 -0.40 -0.62
N ALA A 273 -22.77 -1.16 0.46
CA ALA A 273 -23.89 -1.00 1.39
C ALA A 273 -24.01 0.42 1.99
N ASP A 274 -22.89 1.13 2.11
CA ASP A 274 -22.82 2.51 2.60
C ASP A 274 -22.89 3.57 1.49
N GLY A 275 -23.26 3.17 0.27
CA GLY A 275 -23.43 4.06 -0.89
C GLY A 275 -22.12 4.41 -1.61
N ARG A 276 -20.95 3.94 -1.14
CA ARG A 276 -19.69 4.15 -1.86
C ARG A 276 -19.68 3.43 -3.22
N PRO A 277 -18.87 3.91 -4.19
CA PRO A 277 -18.71 3.23 -5.48
C PRO A 277 -18.17 1.79 -5.30
N PRO A 278 -18.53 0.84 -6.19
CA PRO A 278 -17.99 -0.51 -6.16
C PRO A 278 -16.48 -0.50 -6.39
N PHE A 279 -15.77 -1.41 -5.73
CA PHE A 279 -14.35 -1.67 -6.01
C PHE A 279 -14.15 -2.42 -7.33
N ALA A 280 -15.04 -3.36 -7.65
CA ALA A 280 -14.91 -4.21 -8.83
C ALA A 280 -14.96 -3.40 -10.14
N PHE A 281 -14.03 -3.69 -11.05
CA PHE A 281 -13.92 -3.07 -12.38
C PHE A 281 -13.84 -1.53 -12.36
N ASN A 282 -13.29 -0.93 -11.29
CA ASN A 282 -13.35 0.51 -11.08
C ASN A 282 -12.05 1.09 -10.47
N CYS A 283 -11.79 2.37 -10.74
CA CYS A 283 -10.72 3.15 -10.12
C CYS A 283 -11.34 4.29 -9.30
N ILE A 284 -11.13 4.29 -7.98
CA ILE A 284 -11.75 5.25 -7.06
C ILE A 284 -10.67 6.21 -6.54
N PRO A 285 -10.65 7.49 -6.97
CA PRO A 285 -9.66 8.49 -6.53
C PRO A 285 -10.05 9.11 -5.18
N HIS A 286 -10.38 8.27 -4.19
CA HIS A 286 -10.83 8.69 -2.86
C HIS A 286 -10.47 7.61 -1.84
N ILE A 287 -9.46 7.88 -1.01
CA ILE A 287 -9.06 7.02 0.10
C ILE A 287 -8.95 7.86 1.36
N ASP A 288 -9.62 7.43 2.42
CA ASP A 288 -9.83 8.23 3.64
C ASP A 288 -10.66 9.49 3.32
N ARG A 289 -10.89 10.38 4.30
CA ARG A 289 -11.71 11.60 4.11
C ARG A 289 -10.98 12.68 3.30
N PHE A 290 -11.72 13.64 2.74
CA PHE A 290 -11.16 14.89 2.24
C PHE A 290 -10.77 15.84 3.38
N GLU A 291 -9.69 16.60 3.16
CA GLU A 291 -9.23 17.71 3.99
C GLU A 291 -9.57 19.04 3.32
N ASP A 292 -9.46 20.16 4.06
CA ASP A 292 -9.90 21.48 3.61
C ASP A 292 -9.18 22.00 2.35
N ASN A 293 -7.98 21.48 2.06
CA ASN A 293 -7.20 21.82 0.88
C ASN A 293 -7.59 21.03 -0.38
N GLY A 294 -8.63 20.18 -0.32
CA GLY A 294 -9.11 19.37 -1.43
C GLY A 294 -8.36 18.06 -1.66
N TYR A 295 -7.28 17.80 -0.93
CA TYR A 295 -6.63 16.49 -0.90
C TYR A 295 -7.35 15.57 0.09
N THR A 296 -7.22 14.27 -0.12
CA THR A 296 -7.62 13.26 0.85
C THR A 296 -6.59 13.12 1.96
N ARG A 297 -7.02 12.64 3.13
CA ARG A 297 -6.13 12.36 4.26
C ARG A 297 -5.09 11.32 3.90
N GLU A 298 -5.39 10.34 3.03
CA GLU A 298 -4.40 9.36 2.57
C GLU A 298 -3.27 10.01 1.77
N GLU A 299 -3.59 10.93 0.85
CA GLU A 299 -2.60 11.70 0.11
C GLU A 299 -1.74 12.53 1.06
N MET A 300 -2.39 13.21 2.01
CA MET A 300 -1.68 14.02 2.99
C MET A 300 -0.81 13.19 3.94
N LYS A 301 -1.21 11.96 4.31
CA LYS A 301 -0.35 11.03 5.07
C LYS A 301 0.95 10.77 4.32
N VAL A 302 0.90 10.49 3.02
CA VAL A 302 2.12 10.26 2.23
C VAL A 302 2.98 11.51 2.19
N VAL A 303 2.39 12.71 2.03
CA VAL A 303 3.12 14.00 2.09
C VAL A 303 3.83 14.19 3.43
N TRP A 304 3.10 14.15 4.54
CA TRP A 304 3.63 14.44 5.86
C TRP A 304 4.64 13.40 6.33
N GLU A 305 4.35 12.12 6.12
CA GLU A 305 5.21 11.03 6.55
C GLU A 305 6.50 10.98 5.73
N THR A 306 6.44 11.26 4.41
CA THR A 306 7.65 11.38 3.57
C THR A 306 8.57 12.46 4.11
N ARG A 307 8.03 13.64 4.42
CA ARG A 307 8.79 14.76 4.99
C ARG A 307 9.42 14.41 6.34
N LYS A 308 8.63 13.84 7.27
CA LYS A 308 9.09 13.49 8.62
C LYS A 308 10.14 12.38 8.61
N ILE A 309 9.92 11.29 7.88
CA ILE A 309 10.83 10.14 7.86
C ILE A 309 12.13 10.48 7.12
N LEU A 310 12.05 11.26 6.04
CA LEU A 310 13.23 11.67 5.30
C LEU A 310 14.02 12.80 5.96
N GLY A 311 13.44 13.52 6.93
CA GLY A 311 14.05 14.71 7.53
C GLY A 311 14.04 15.92 6.59
N LEU A 312 13.00 16.04 5.76
CA LEU A 312 12.85 17.09 4.74
C LEU A 312 11.50 17.82 4.91
N PRO A 313 11.34 18.70 5.91
CA PRO A 313 10.05 19.30 6.28
C PRO A 313 9.41 20.12 5.15
N ASP A 314 10.22 20.80 4.34
CA ASP A 314 9.76 21.70 3.28
C ASP A 314 9.71 21.05 1.89
N LEU A 315 9.94 19.72 1.80
CA LEU A 315 9.95 19.03 0.51
C LEU A 315 8.61 19.23 -0.22
N PRO A 316 8.58 19.80 -1.44
CA PRO A 316 7.39 19.83 -2.28
C PRO A 316 7.00 18.41 -2.67
N VAL A 317 5.81 17.98 -2.22
CA VAL A 317 5.26 16.66 -2.52
C VAL A 317 3.81 16.84 -2.94
N THR A 318 3.41 16.22 -4.05
CA THR A 318 2.00 16.05 -4.43
C THR A 318 1.70 14.56 -4.63
N VAL A 319 0.51 14.15 -4.21
CA VAL A 319 0.10 12.75 -4.22
C VAL A 319 -1.33 12.66 -4.71
N THR A 320 -1.61 11.68 -5.57
CA THR A 320 -2.97 11.24 -5.89
C THR A 320 -3.16 9.80 -5.44
N ALA A 321 -4.14 9.55 -4.60
CA ALA A 321 -4.40 8.22 -4.04
C ALA A 321 -5.62 7.55 -4.67
N VAL A 322 -5.40 6.44 -5.39
CA VAL A 322 -6.46 5.74 -6.11
C VAL A 322 -6.61 4.31 -5.61
N ARG A 323 -7.83 3.92 -5.23
CA ARG A 323 -8.18 2.53 -4.95
C ARG A 323 -8.46 1.81 -6.27
N VAL A 324 -7.80 0.68 -6.50
CA VAL A 324 -7.91 -0.13 -7.71
C VAL A 324 -8.40 -1.55 -7.38
N PRO A 325 -8.93 -2.34 -8.34
CA PRO A 325 -9.54 -3.64 -8.10
C PRO A 325 -8.48 -4.75 -7.94
N VAL A 326 -7.52 -4.52 -7.05
CA VAL A 326 -6.42 -5.43 -6.71
C VAL A 326 -6.64 -5.89 -5.28
N ARG A 327 -6.50 -7.19 -5.00
CA ARG A 327 -6.72 -7.74 -3.64
C ARG A 327 -5.63 -7.24 -2.67
N ILE A 328 -4.38 -7.57 -2.95
CA ILE A 328 -3.19 -7.26 -2.14
C ILE A 328 -2.10 -6.71 -3.06
N GLY A 329 -1.27 -5.79 -2.54
CA GLY A 329 -0.19 -5.15 -3.29
C GLY A 329 -0.53 -3.71 -3.67
N HIS A 330 0.06 -2.75 -2.98
CA HIS A 330 -0.01 -1.34 -3.40
C HIS A 330 1.06 -1.09 -4.46
N SER A 331 0.70 -0.33 -5.47
CA SER A 331 1.66 0.16 -6.47
C SER A 331 1.71 1.67 -6.46
N ALA A 332 2.79 2.26 -6.95
CA ALA A 332 2.76 3.67 -7.34
C ALA A 332 3.68 3.98 -8.50
N ALA A 333 3.25 4.94 -9.32
CA ALA A 333 4.14 5.66 -10.22
C ALA A 333 4.74 6.85 -9.45
N VAL A 334 6.07 6.98 -9.51
CA VAL A 334 6.80 8.00 -8.78
C VAL A 334 7.68 8.79 -9.74
N HIS A 335 7.62 10.12 -9.62
CA HIS A 335 8.54 11.04 -10.26
C HIS A 335 9.28 11.80 -9.15
N ALA A 336 10.59 11.67 -9.12
CA ALA A 336 11.47 12.28 -8.15
C ALA A 336 12.50 13.16 -8.86
N TRP A 337 12.61 14.43 -8.49
CA TRP A 337 13.57 15.36 -9.08
C TRP A 337 14.65 15.72 -8.09
N PHE A 338 15.90 15.75 -8.54
CA PHE A 338 17.08 15.91 -7.69
C PHE A 338 17.84 17.20 -8.01
N ASP A 339 18.86 17.54 -7.21
CA ASP A 339 19.77 18.66 -7.50
C ASP A 339 20.66 18.44 -8.73
N ARG A 340 20.78 17.19 -9.19
CA ARG A 340 21.59 16.78 -10.33
C ARG A 340 20.93 15.61 -11.07
N PRO A 341 21.31 15.31 -12.33
CA PRO A 341 20.85 14.11 -13.02
C PRO A 341 21.12 12.82 -12.24
N VAL A 342 20.12 11.96 -12.16
CA VAL A 342 20.23 10.60 -11.61
C VAL A 342 19.97 9.61 -12.74
N SER A 343 20.96 8.79 -13.07
CA SER A 343 20.79 7.81 -14.15
C SER A 343 19.93 6.63 -13.68
N PRO A 344 19.13 6.02 -14.56
CA PRO A 344 18.38 4.81 -14.23
C PRO A 344 19.27 3.63 -13.81
N ASP A 345 20.48 3.52 -14.36
CA ASP A 345 21.44 2.48 -14.00
C ASP A 345 21.98 2.66 -12.58
N ASP A 346 22.34 3.90 -12.20
CA ASP A 346 22.77 4.21 -10.84
C ASP A 346 21.64 3.98 -9.83
N ALA A 347 20.40 4.36 -10.20
CA ALA A 347 19.24 4.10 -9.37
C ALA A 347 19.02 2.60 -9.13
N ARG A 348 19.09 1.78 -10.19
CA ARG A 348 19.03 0.31 -10.08
C ARG A 348 20.13 -0.25 -9.18
N ALA A 349 21.37 0.21 -9.34
CA ALA A 349 22.48 -0.22 -8.50
C ALA A 349 22.27 0.15 -7.03
N ALA A 350 21.82 1.38 -6.76
CA ALA A 350 21.55 1.87 -5.41
C ALA A 350 20.43 1.07 -4.73
N TRP A 351 19.33 0.79 -5.44
CA TRP A 351 18.24 -0.04 -4.94
C TRP A 351 18.66 -1.49 -4.67
N ALA A 352 19.43 -2.11 -5.58
CA ALA A 352 19.91 -3.48 -5.39
C ALA A 352 20.86 -3.61 -4.18
N ALA A 353 21.55 -2.53 -3.82
CA ALA A 353 22.40 -2.48 -2.63
C ALA A 353 21.63 -2.17 -1.33
N PHE A 354 20.40 -1.67 -1.41
CA PHE A 354 19.64 -1.20 -0.26
C PHE A 354 18.80 -2.33 0.37
N PRO A 355 18.88 -2.56 1.70
CA PRO A 355 18.09 -3.59 2.37
C PRO A 355 16.59 -3.40 2.18
N GLY A 356 15.87 -4.50 1.96
CA GLY A 356 14.41 -4.48 1.81
C GLY A 356 13.90 -4.02 0.44
N ILE A 357 14.77 -3.78 -0.52
CA ILE A 357 14.40 -3.47 -1.91
C ILE A 357 14.82 -4.59 -2.86
N GLU A 358 13.95 -4.92 -3.82
CA GLU A 358 14.21 -5.83 -4.93
C GLU A 358 14.08 -5.08 -6.25
N VAL A 359 15.05 -5.22 -7.15
CA VAL A 359 14.98 -4.64 -8.50
C VAL A 359 14.40 -5.66 -9.49
N GLN A 360 13.27 -5.31 -10.10
CA GLN A 360 12.66 -6.01 -11.23
C GLN A 360 12.45 -4.99 -12.35
N ASP A 361 13.47 -4.80 -13.19
CA ASP A 361 13.47 -3.74 -14.21
C ASP A 361 14.10 -4.20 -15.53
N ASP A 362 13.35 -5.03 -16.28
CA ASP A 362 13.72 -5.48 -17.61
C ASP A 362 12.46 -5.51 -18.51
N PRO A 363 12.02 -4.32 -18.99
CA PRO A 363 10.79 -4.21 -19.78
C PRO A 363 10.84 -4.95 -21.12
N ALA A 364 12.03 -5.15 -21.69
CA ALA A 364 12.22 -5.88 -22.94
C ALA A 364 11.79 -7.34 -22.83
N HIS A 365 11.85 -7.92 -21.63
CA HIS A 365 11.43 -9.28 -21.33
C HIS A 365 10.18 -9.34 -20.44
N LEU A 366 9.38 -8.27 -20.42
CA LEU A 366 8.14 -8.16 -19.62
C LEU A 366 8.34 -8.34 -18.11
N ARG A 367 9.50 -7.93 -17.58
CA ARG A 367 9.81 -8.01 -16.16
C ARG A 367 9.75 -6.63 -15.54
N TYR A 368 8.71 -6.39 -14.76
CA TYR A 368 8.50 -5.17 -14.00
C TYR A 368 7.64 -5.48 -12.77
N PRO A 369 7.62 -4.60 -11.75
CA PRO A 369 6.90 -4.88 -10.51
C PRO A 369 5.39 -5.03 -10.76
N LEU A 370 4.78 -6.10 -10.23
CA LEU A 370 3.35 -6.39 -10.36
C LEU A 370 2.71 -6.71 -9.01
N PRO A 371 1.48 -6.24 -8.72
CA PRO A 371 0.79 -6.54 -7.46
C PRO A 371 0.63 -8.03 -7.15
N LEU A 372 0.35 -8.84 -8.18
CA LEU A 372 0.19 -10.29 -8.02
C LEU A 372 1.47 -10.98 -7.58
N ASP A 373 2.63 -10.44 -7.97
CA ASP A 373 3.92 -11.05 -7.71
C ASP A 373 4.45 -10.71 -6.31
N VAL A 374 3.89 -9.71 -5.62
CA VAL A 374 4.40 -9.24 -4.31
C VAL A 374 3.61 -9.72 -3.11
N ALA A 375 2.38 -10.22 -3.30
CA ALA A 375 1.54 -10.65 -2.19
C ALA A 375 2.24 -11.75 -1.37
N GLY A 376 2.32 -11.57 -0.05
CA GLY A 376 3.03 -12.46 0.87
C GLY A 376 4.55 -12.26 0.92
N ARG A 377 5.12 -11.33 0.14
CA ARG A 377 6.56 -11.07 0.11
C ARG A 377 6.94 -9.83 0.92
N ASP A 378 8.14 -9.86 1.48
CA ASP A 378 8.70 -8.78 2.31
C ASP A 378 9.22 -7.55 1.54
N PRO A 379 9.95 -7.67 0.42
CA PRO A 379 10.61 -6.53 -0.19
C PRO A 379 9.65 -5.58 -0.90
N VAL A 380 10.07 -4.32 -0.99
CA VAL A 380 9.53 -3.36 -1.96
C VAL A 380 10.19 -3.65 -3.31
N VAL A 381 9.38 -4.00 -4.30
CA VAL A 381 9.89 -4.31 -5.65
C VAL A 381 9.84 -3.03 -6.48
N VAL A 382 10.98 -2.61 -7.03
CA VAL A 382 11.14 -1.38 -7.83
C VAL A 382 11.56 -1.71 -9.26
N GLY A 383 11.13 -0.87 -10.20
CA GLY A 383 11.54 -0.98 -11.59
C GLY A 383 10.92 0.10 -12.46
N ARG A 384 10.91 -0.12 -13.78
CA ARG A 384 10.50 0.89 -14.78
C ARG A 384 11.29 2.19 -14.66
N ALA A 385 12.55 2.13 -14.22
CA ALA A 385 13.35 3.31 -13.98
C ALA A 385 13.79 3.93 -15.31
N ARG A 386 13.54 5.23 -15.46
CA ARG A 386 13.83 6.01 -16.67
C ARG A 386 14.01 7.47 -16.31
N VAL A 387 14.75 8.19 -17.15
CA VAL A 387 14.85 9.65 -17.05
C VAL A 387 13.46 10.26 -17.23
N ASP A 388 13.12 11.23 -16.41
CA ASP A 388 11.90 12.00 -16.53
C ASP A 388 11.94 12.88 -17.79
N LEU A 389 10.82 12.96 -18.51
CA LEU A 389 10.76 13.72 -19.76
C LEU A 389 10.44 15.21 -19.54
N MET A 390 10.01 15.61 -18.34
CA MET A 390 9.75 17.02 -18.04
C MET A 390 11.05 17.73 -17.63
N GLU A 391 11.91 17.07 -16.84
CA GLU A 391 13.17 17.66 -16.38
C GLU A 391 14.34 16.65 -16.40
N PRO A 392 15.53 17.00 -16.94
CA PRO A 392 16.66 16.09 -17.05
C PRO A 392 17.24 15.56 -15.72
N ASN A 393 16.96 16.24 -14.61
CA ASN A 393 17.30 15.83 -13.25
C ASN A 393 16.20 15.01 -12.55
N GLY A 394 15.15 14.63 -13.29
CA GLY A 394 14.09 13.77 -12.80
C GLY A 394 14.33 12.29 -13.11
N LEU A 395 13.93 11.45 -12.16
CA LEU A 395 13.85 10.00 -12.29
C LEU A 395 12.38 9.60 -12.15
N ALA A 396 11.86 8.89 -13.14
CA ALA A 396 10.56 8.25 -13.08
C ALA A 396 10.72 6.74 -12.86
N PHE A 397 9.96 6.17 -11.92
CA PHE A 397 9.98 4.74 -11.62
C PHE A 397 8.62 4.25 -11.14
N PHE A 398 8.50 2.93 -10.98
CA PHE A 398 7.33 2.26 -10.46
C PHE A 398 7.75 1.32 -9.33
N TYR A 399 6.97 1.25 -8.27
CA TYR A 399 7.17 0.24 -7.24
C TYR A 399 5.87 -0.50 -6.94
N VAL A 400 6.02 -1.71 -6.40
CA VAL A 400 4.94 -2.50 -5.83
C VAL A 400 5.41 -3.10 -4.51
N SER A 401 4.55 -3.09 -3.49
CA SER A 401 4.82 -3.70 -2.17
C SER A 401 3.57 -4.32 -1.60
N ASP A 402 3.72 -5.44 -0.88
CA ASP A 402 2.64 -5.94 -0.03
C ASP A 402 2.33 -4.92 1.07
N ASN A 403 1.11 -4.40 1.02
CA ASN A 403 0.65 -3.33 1.91
C ASN A 403 0.31 -3.82 3.33
N LEU A 404 0.09 -5.12 3.53
CA LEU A 404 -0.11 -5.72 4.84
C LEU A 404 1.23 -6.06 5.50
N ARG A 405 2.26 -6.37 4.71
CA ARG A 405 3.63 -6.65 5.18
C ARG A 405 4.43 -5.36 5.32
N LYS A 406 5.30 -4.99 4.37
CA LYS A 406 6.22 -3.83 4.54
C LYS A 406 5.48 -2.52 4.80
N GLY A 407 4.26 -2.38 4.29
CA GLY A 407 3.42 -1.22 4.55
C GLY A 407 2.79 -1.17 5.95
N ALA A 408 2.84 -2.24 6.75
CA ALA A 408 2.22 -2.29 8.07
C ALA A 408 2.96 -3.27 9.00
N ALA A 409 2.60 -4.55 8.95
CA ALA A 409 3.00 -5.55 9.92
C ALA A 409 4.51 -5.84 9.95
N LEU A 410 5.15 -5.94 8.77
CA LEU A 410 6.58 -6.21 8.70
C LEU A 410 7.38 -5.04 9.23
N ASN A 411 7.01 -3.80 8.89
CA ASN A 411 7.74 -2.65 9.42
C ASN A 411 7.60 -2.56 10.95
N ALA A 412 6.42 -2.86 11.51
CA ALA A 412 6.25 -2.92 12.96
C ALA A 412 7.11 -4.01 13.62
N VAL A 413 7.18 -5.21 13.04
CA VAL A 413 8.06 -6.29 13.53
C VAL A 413 9.53 -5.90 13.39
N GLN A 414 9.94 -5.28 12.28
CA GLN A 414 11.30 -4.80 12.07
C GLN A 414 11.69 -3.66 13.05
N ILE A 415 10.74 -2.79 13.43
CA ILE A 415 10.96 -1.80 14.49
C ILE A 415 11.26 -2.52 15.82
N ALA A 416 10.49 -3.54 16.17
CA ALA A 416 10.74 -4.33 17.38
C ALA A 416 12.10 -5.06 17.31
N GLU A 417 12.44 -5.64 16.16
CA GLU A 417 13.74 -6.27 15.91
C GLU A 417 14.90 -5.26 16.08
N ALA A 418 14.74 -4.05 15.55
CA ALA A 418 15.72 -2.97 15.67
C ALA A 418 15.86 -2.47 17.11
N CYS A 419 14.77 -2.37 17.87
CA CYS A 419 14.80 -2.05 19.29
C CYS A 419 15.63 -3.07 20.08
N LEU A 420 15.49 -4.36 19.79
CA LEU A 420 16.29 -5.41 20.41
C LEU A 420 17.78 -5.29 20.04
N ALA A 421 18.09 -5.01 18.78
CA ALA A 421 19.47 -4.85 18.33
C ALA A 421 20.15 -3.64 18.97
N ALA A 422 19.44 -2.52 19.13
CA ALA A 422 19.94 -1.30 19.75
C ALA A 422 20.30 -1.50 21.24
N ARG A 423 19.61 -2.40 21.94
CA ARG A 423 19.91 -2.72 23.35
C ARG A 423 21.21 -3.51 23.55
N LYS A 424 21.66 -4.28 22.55
CA LYS A 424 22.88 -5.11 22.63
C LYS A 424 24.19 -4.34 22.44
N HIS A 425 24.12 -3.13 21.92
CA HIS A 425 25.27 -2.29 21.59
C HIS A 425 25.49 -1.15 22.61
N SER A 426 24.80 -1.21 23.75
CA SER A 426 25.01 -0.33 24.91
C SER A 426 25.52 -1.17 26.07
#